data_AF-A0A7S0AMC2-F1
#
_entry.id   AF-A0A7S0AMC2-F1
#
_cell.length_a   1.000
_cell.length_b   1.000
_cell.length_c   1.000
_cell.angle_alpha   90.00
_cell.angle_beta   90.00
_cell.angle_gamma   90.00
#
_symmetry.space_group_name_H-M   'P 1'
#
loop_
_entity.id
_entity.type
_entity.pdbx_description
1 polymer ?
#
loop_
_entity_poly.entity_id
_entity_poly.type
_entity_poly.pdbx_seq_one_letter_code
_entity_poly.pdbx_strand_id
1 'polypeptide(L)'
;SRSNKRLQIHLCLGFSAEEPQRNADAFLRACYAAGVGLSSRLTVWPEGDSLQLAHELAERSPHVVLVNGANRQLLGNHWFAGRAKLAIDENLHRRSWRLAATSYLLNGFDGQEPSGRLPDDLQRSVLSLGGRVERLAK
;
A
#
# COMPACT_ATOMS: atom_id res chain seq x y z
N SER A 1 -7.46 -9.19 -33.46
CA SER A 1 -6.39 -9.55 -32.52
C SER A 1 -6.56 -8.73 -31.25
N ARG A 2 -7.16 -9.29 -30.19
CA ARG A 2 -7.19 -8.60 -28.88
C ARG A 2 -5.78 -8.72 -28.30
N SER A 3 -5.02 -7.63 -28.37
CA SER A 3 -3.75 -7.52 -27.66
C SER A 3 -4.01 -7.84 -26.19
N ASN A 4 -3.55 -9.01 -25.74
CA ASN A 4 -3.57 -9.40 -24.35
C ASN A 4 -2.52 -8.52 -23.66
N LYS A 5 -2.89 -7.27 -23.34
CA LYS A 5 -2.04 -6.36 -22.56
C LYS A 5 -1.85 -7.02 -21.21
N ARG A 6 -0.73 -7.74 -21.07
CA ARG A 6 -0.36 -8.40 -19.82
C ARG A 6 -0.11 -7.33 -18.77
N LEU A 7 -0.68 -7.51 -17.59
CA LEU A 7 -0.45 -6.66 -16.42
C LEU A 7 1.04 -6.39 -16.24
N GLN A 8 1.44 -5.13 -16.22
CA GLN A 8 2.78 -4.69 -15.85
C GLN A 8 2.80 -4.38 -14.36
N ILE A 9 3.84 -4.82 -13.66
CA ILE A 9 3.96 -4.70 -12.22
C ILE A 9 5.16 -3.80 -11.92
N HIS A 10 4.89 -2.70 -11.24
CA HIS A 10 5.91 -1.72 -10.83
C HIS A 10 6.09 -1.83 -9.32
N LEU A 11 7.30 -2.14 -8.87
CA LEU A 11 7.64 -2.22 -7.45
C LEU A 11 8.53 -1.05 -7.05
N CYS A 12 8.03 -0.18 -6.18
CA CYS A 12 8.82 0.86 -5.52
C CYS A 12 9.38 0.30 -4.21
N LEU A 13 10.69 0.13 -4.12
CA LEU A 13 11.35 -0.51 -2.97
C LEU A 13 12.39 0.42 -2.36
N GLY A 14 12.35 0.59 -1.04
CA GLY A 14 13.36 1.34 -0.29
C GLY A 14 14.55 0.47 0.11
N PHE A 15 15.74 1.02 0.04
CA PHE A 15 17.04 0.42 0.37
C PHE A 15 17.89 1.31 1.30
N SER A 16 17.39 2.49 1.67
CA SER A 16 18.09 3.51 2.44
C SER A 16 18.37 3.16 3.91
N ALA A 17 17.77 2.09 4.43
CA ALA A 17 18.01 1.61 5.79
C ALA A 17 17.87 0.08 5.87
N GLU A 18 18.36 -0.51 6.97
CA GLU A 18 18.43 -1.96 7.16
C GLU A 18 17.05 -2.65 7.06
N GLU A 19 16.03 -2.12 7.71
CA GLU A 19 14.68 -2.69 7.67
C GLU A 19 14.04 -2.63 6.27
N PRO A 20 13.98 -1.45 5.59
CA PRO A 20 13.56 -1.37 4.20
C PRO A 20 14.31 -2.32 3.27
N GLN A 21 15.63 -2.43 3.41
CA GLN A 21 16.45 -3.33 2.61
C GLN A 21 16.07 -4.80 2.84
N ARG A 22 15.89 -5.22 4.10
CA ARG A 22 15.45 -6.59 4.41
C ARG A 22 14.07 -6.91 3.80
N ASN A 23 13.15 -5.94 3.83
CA ASN A 23 11.83 -6.08 3.21
C ASN A 23 11.94 -6.17 1.68
N ALA A 24 12.77 -5.34 1.06
CA ALA A 24 13.03 -5.37 -0.37
C ALA A 24 13.63 -6.73 -0.80
N ASP A 25 14.64 -7.22 -0.08
CA ASP A 25 15.28 -8.52 -0.36
C ASP A 25 14.28 -9.69 -0.26
N ALA A 26 13.39 -9.67 0.74
CA ALA A 26 12.35 -10.68 0.89
C ALA A 26 11.40 -10.68 -0.33
N PHE A 27 10.98 -9.50 -0.80
CA PHE A 27 10.15 -9.36 -1.98
C PHE A 27 10.86 -9.81 -3.26
N LEU A 28 12.12 -9.43 -3.45
CA LEU A 28 12.92 -9.81 -4.62
C LEU A 28 13.14 -11.32 -4.68
N ARG A 29 13.44 -11.96 -3.53
CA ARG A 29 13.54 -13.42 -3.42
C ARG A 29 12.24 -14.12 -3.78
N ALA A 30 11.10 -13.61 -3.29
CA ALA A 30 9.79 -14.15 -3.65
C ALA A 30 9.48 -13.99 -5.14
N CYS A 31 9.80 -12.83 -5.74
CA CYS A 31 9.63 -12.59 -7.17
C CYS A 31 10.46 -13.54 -8.02
N TYR A 32 11.72 -13.77 -7.63
CA TYR A 32 12.61 -14.72 -8.29
C TYR A 32 12.06 -16.15 -8.22
N ALA A 33 11.59 -16.57 -7.04
CA ALA A 33 11.00 -17.89 -6.84
C ALA A 33 9.70 -18.13 -7.64
N ALA A 34 8.93 -17.07 -7.94
CA ALA A 34 7.69 -17.15 -8.71
C ALA A 34 7.91 -17.45 -10.22
N GLY A 35 9.16 -17.46 -10.70
CA GLY A 35 9.52 -17.90 -12.04
C GLY A 35 9.43 -16.83 -13.14
N VAL A 36 9.85 -17.22 -14.35
CA VAL A 36 10.17 -16.32 -15.48
C VAL A 36 8.98 -15.45 -15.92
N GLY A 37 7.76 -15.97 -15.77
CA GLY A 37 6.53 -15.29 -16.18
C GLY A 37 6.19 -14.06 -15.33
N LEU A 38 6.61 -14.01 -14.06
CA LEU A 38 6.45 -12.80 -13.23
C LEU A 38 7.57 -11.80 -13.53
N SER A 39 8.82 -12.27 -13.57
CA SER A 39 9.99 -11.43 -13.78
C SER A 39 9.94 -10.66 -15.10
N SER A 40 9.39 -11.24 -16.18
CA SER A 40 9.24 -10.55 -17.47
C SER A 40 8.22 -9.40 -17.49
N ARG A 41 7.48 -9.20 -16.39
CA ARG A 41 6.45 -8.17 -16.24
C ARG A 41 6.76 -7.21 -15.10
N LEU A 42 7.89 -7.41 -14.42
CA LEU A 42 8.27 -6.69 -13.23
C LEU A 42 9.25 -5.57 -13.59
N THR A 43 9.01 -4.37 -13.09
CA THR A 43 9.99 -3.28 -13.09
C THR A 43 10.19 -2.81 -11.66
N VAL A 44 11.44 -2.84 -11.19
CA VAL A 44 11.80 -2.37 -9.85
C VAL A 44 12.27 -0.92 -9.95
N TRP A 45 11.78 -0.09 -9.04
CA TRP A 45 12.09 1.33 -8.89
C TRP A 45 12.72 1.53 -7.51
N PRO A 46 14.06 1.47 -7.41
CA PRO A 46 14.77 1.70 -6.16
C PRO A 46 14.51 3.12 -5.65
N GLU A 47 14.16 3.26 -4.37
CA GLU A 47 13.79 4.53 -3.73
C GLU A 47 12.65 5.29 -4.45
N GLY A 48 11.83 4.59 -5.24
CA GLY A 48 10.75 5.22 -5.99
C GLY A 48 9.60 5.69 -5.08
N ASP A 49 9.02 6.85 -5.38
CA ASP A 49 7.72 7.26 -4.82
C ASP A 49 6.60 6.62 -5.64
N SER A 50 5.87 5.68 -5.02
CA SER A 50 4.81 4.91 -5.70
C SER A 50 3.61 5.76 -6.17
N LEU A 51 3.33 6.88 -5.50
CA LEU A 51 2.24 7.79 -5.90
C LEU A 51 2.66 8.62 -7.10
N GLN A 52 3.90 9.13 -7.08
CA GLN A 52 4.44 9.85 -8.23
C GLN A 52 4.46 8.95 -9.47
N LEU A 53 4.99 7.73 -9.33
CA LEU A 53 5.03 6.77 -10.44
C LEU A 53 3.62 6.41 -10.93
N ALA A 54 2.66 6.17 -10.02
CA ALA A 54 1.28 5.88 -10.40
C ALA A 54 0.64 7.05 -11.16
N HIS A 55 0.95 8.30 -10.78
CA HIS A 55 0.48 9.49 -11.50
C HIS A 55 1.06 9.56 -12.91
N GLU A 56 2.38 9.42 -13.06
CA GLU A 56 3.05 9.42 -14.37
C GLU A 56 2.55 8.30 -15.29
N LEU A 57 2.25 7.12 -14.73
CA LEU A 57 1.65 6.01 -15.49
C LEU A 57 0.20 6.32 -15.89
N ALA A 58 -0.55 7.00 -15.02
CA ALA A 58 -1.96 7.35 -15.26
C ALA A 58 -2.11 8.40 -16.38
N GLU A 59 -1.13 9.28 -16.57
CA GLU A 59 -1.10 10.20 -17.72
C GLU A 59 -1.06 9.46 -19.07
N ARG A 60 -0.53 8.23 -19.08
CA ARG A 60 -0.36 7.41 -20.29
C ARG A 60 -1.40 6.30 -20.43
N SER A 61 -2.09 5.96 -19.34
CA SER A 61 -3.02 4.83 -19.29
C SER A 61 -4.11 5.03 -18.23
N PRO A 62 -5.39 4.87 -18.57
CA PRO A 62 -6.46 4.90 -17.57
C PRO A 62 -6.52 3.62 -16.71
N HIS A 63 -5.71 2.60 -17.02
CA HIS A 63 -5.71 1.30 -16.34
C HIS A 63 -4.51 1.17 -15.40
N VAL A 64 -4.50 1.97 -14.34
CA VAL A 64 -3.47 1.95 -13.29
C VAL A 64 -4.12 1.61 -11.96
N VAL A 65 -3.54 0.66 -11.25
CA VAL A 65 -3.93 0.30 -9.89
C VAL A 65 -2.72 0.43 -9.00
N LEU A 66 -2.85 1.23 -7.94
CA LEU A 66 -1.84 1.33 -6.90
C LEU A 66 -2.23 0.41 -5.74
N VAL A 67 -1.33 -0.49 -5.37
CA VAL A 67 -1.54 -1.43 -4.27
C VAL A 67 -0.71 -0.95 -3.08
N ASN A 68 -1.39 -0.74 -1.96
CA ASN A 68 -0.76 -0.33 -0.70
C ASN A 68 -0.67 -1.53 0.25
N GLY A 69 0.55 -1.87 0.67
CA GLY A 69 0.79 -2.87 1.71
C GLY A 69 0.57 -2.28 3.10
N ALA A 70 -0.68 -1.94 3.43
CA ALA A 70 -1.03 -1.28 4.69
C ALA A 70 -0.82 -2.21 5.91
N ASN A 71 -0.61 -1.60 7.08
CA ASN A 71 -0.54 -2.33 8.34
C ASN A 71 -1.89 -3.01 8.64
N ARG A 72 -1.84 -4.28 9.06
CA ARG A 72 -3.04 -5.08 9.42
C ARG A 72 -3.87 -4.48 10.56
N GLN A 73 -3.29 -3.60 11.37
CA GLN A 73 -3.95 -2.99 12.54
C GLN A 73 -4.41 -1.55 12.29
N LEU A 74 -3.80 -0.83 11.33
CA LEU A 74 -3.96 0.61 11.20
C LEU A 74 -3.76 1.07 9.74
N LEU A 75 -4.75 1.79 9.19
CA LEU A 75 -4.60 2.43 7.87
C LEU A 75 -3.88 3.77 8.02
N GLY A 76 -2.92 4.03 7.14
CA GLY A 76 -2.06 5.21 7.23
C GLY A 76 -1.20 5.23 8.50
N ASN A 77 -0.93 4.05 9.08
CA ASN A 77 -0.07 3.75 10.22
C ASN A 77 0.29 4.96 11.13
N HIS A 78 1.53 5.45 11.09
CA HIS A 78 2.06 6.52 11.95
C HIS A 78 1.61 7.92 11.54
N TRP A 79 0.38 8.12 11.08
CA TRP A 79 -0.12 9.38 10.55
C TRP A 79 0.25 10.62 11.36
N PHE A 80 0.26 10.49 12.70
CA PHE A 80 0.48 11.55 13.68
C PHE A 80 1.87 11.52 14.33
N ALA A 81 2.72 10.53 14.05
CA ALA A 81 4.07 10.49 14.58
C ALA A 81 5.04 11.34 13.74
N GLY A 82 6.13 11.84 14.35
CA GLY A 82 7.08 12.76 13.69
C GLY A 82 7.75 12.24 12.39
N ARG A 83 7.71 10.93 12.12
CA ARG A 83 8.27 10.30 10.90
C ARG A 83 7.24 9.96 9.83
N ALA A 84 5.98 10.33 10.02
CA ALA A 84 4.88 9.98 9.13
C ALA A 84 5.15 10.35 7.66
N LYS A 85 5.85 11.47 7.40
CA LYS A 85 6.12 12.00 6.06
C LYS A 85 6.92 11.05 5.15
N LEU A 86 7.59 10.04 5.71
CA LEU A 86 8.43 9.10 4.96
C LEU A 86 7.75 7.76 4.71
N ALA A 87 6.62 7.48 5.35
CA ALA A 87 5.98 6.19 5.28
C ALA A 87 4.86 6.18 4.21
N ILE A 88 4.86 5.12 3.39
CA ILE A 88 4.14 5.06 2.11
C ILE A 88 2.63 5.06 2.32
N ASP A 89 2.15 4.36 3.34
CA ASP A 89 0.74 4.26 3.71
C ASP A 89 0.19 5.65 4.12
N GLU A 90 0.91 6.34 5.00
CA GLU A 90 0.62 7.68 5.49
C GLU A 90 0.58 8.71 4.35
N ASN A 91 1.54 8.65 3.42
CA ASN A 91 1.60 9.55 2.27
C ASN A 91 0.47 9.30 1.27
N LEU A 92 0.11 8.04 1.04
CA LEU A 92 -1.00 7.65 0.16
C LEU A 92 -2.33 8.21 0.67
N HIS A 93 -2.57 8.07 1.97
CA HIS A 93 -3.78 8.59 2.56
C HIS A 93 -3.80 10.13 2.67
N ARG A 94 -2.66 10.80 2.90
CA ARG A 94 -2.62 12.28 2.96
C ARG A 94 -2.78 12.99 1.63
N ARG A 95 -2.34 12.38 0.51
CA ARG A 95 -2.40 13.01 -0.82
C ARG A 95 -3.78 12.87 -1.50
N SER A 96 -4.77 12.29 -0.83
CA SER A 96 -6.15 12.20 -1.31
C SER A 96 -7.12 12.49 -0.17
N TRP A 97 -7.94 13.55 -0.30
CA TRP A 97 -8.93 13.91 0.72
C TRP A 97 -9.87 12.75 1.07
N ARG A 98 -10.21 11.92 0.08
CA ARG A 98 -11.12 10.78 0.26
C ARG A 98 -10.43 9.66 1.02
N LEU A 99 -9.17 9.34 0.68
CA LEU A 99 -8.38 8.36 1.42
C LEU A 99 -8.06 8.87 2.82
N ALA A 100 -7.86 10.18 2.97
CA ALA A 100 -7.68 10.86 4.24
C ALA A 100 -8.89 10.63 5.15
N ALA A 101 -10.06 11.10 4.68
CA ALA A 101 -11.32 10.98 5.40
C ALA A 101 -11.68 9.53 5.73
N THR A 102 -11.48 8.61 4.78
CA THR A 102 -11.76 7.18 4.99
C THR A 102 -10.93 6.61 6.13
N SER A 103 -9.65 6.96 6.24
CA SER A 103 -8.82 6.47 7.34
C SER A 103 -9.14 7.12 8.67
N TYR A 104 -9.48 8.42 8.69
CA TYR A 104 -9.97 9.07 9.92
C TYR A 104 -11.20 8.33 10.47
N LEU A 105 -12.17 8.00 9.60
CA LEU A 105 -13.37 7.26 9.97
C LEU A 105 -13.06 5.82 10.40
N LEU A 106 -12.28 5.07 9.61
CA LEU A 106 -11.96 3.66 9.90
C LEU A 106 -11.07 3.47 11.13
N ASN A 107 -10.24 4.46 11.43
CA ASN A 107 -9.41 4.45 12.63
C ASN A 107 -10.16 4.96 13.88
N GLY A 108 -11.40 5.45 13.74
CA GLY A 108 -12.19 5.97 14.85
C GLY A 108 -11.57 7.20 15.48
N PHE A 109 -10.95 8.08 14.67
CA PHE A 109 -10.24 9.25 15.18
C PHE A 109 -11.23 10.26 15.77
N ASP A 110 -11.03 10.58 17.05
CA ASP A 110 -11.85 11.49 17.85
C ASP A 110 -11.13 12.80 18.21
N GLY A 111 -9.98 13.05 17.58
CA GLY A 111 -9.08 14.17 17.91
C GLY A 111 -7.78 13.73 18.57
N GLN A 112 -7.66 12.47 18.98
CA GLN A 112 -6.45 11.88 19.55
C GLN A 112 -5.90 10.74 18.69
N GLU A 113 -4.59 10.48 18.81
CA GLU A 113 -3.97 9.32 18.14
C GLU A 113 -4.59 8.01 18.68
N PRO A 114 -5.08 7.11 17.81
CA PRO A 114 -5.69 5.86 18.26
C PRO A 114 -4.70 5.03 19.10
N SER A 115 -5.06 4.72 20.34
CA SER A 115 -4.23 3.92 21.25
C SER A 115 -5.00 2.71 21.78
N GLY A 116 -4.29 1.64 22.15
CA GLY A 116 -4.90 0.44 22.76
C GLY A 116 -5.79 -0.39 21.83
N ARG A 117 -5.55 -0.37 20.50
CA ARG A 117 -6.38 -1.10 19.54
C ARG A 117 -6.33 -2.61 19.72
N LEU A 118 -7.49 -3.24 19.66
CA LEU A 118 -7.64 -4.70 19.60
C LEU A 118 -7.37 -5.21 18.17
N PRO A 119 -6.92 -6.47 18.01
CA PRO A 119 -6.55 -7.03 16.70
C PRO A 119 -7.65 -6.98 15.63
N ASP A 120 -8.92 -6.88 16.02
CA ASP A 120 -10.10 -6.88 15.15
C ASP A 120 -10.79 -5.52 15.04
N ASP A 121 -10.25 -4.46 15.65
CA ASP A 121 -10.87 -3.12 15.64
C ASP A 121 -11.05 -2.58 14.22
N LEU A 122 -10.03 -2.71 13.37
CA LEU A 122 -10.13 -2.25 11.98
C LEU A 122 -11.22 -3.03 11.23
N GLN A 123 -11.29 -4.34 11.42
CA GLN A 123 -12.35 -5.18 10.84
C GLN A 123 -13.74 -4.71 11.31
N ARG A 124 -13.89 -4.44 12.61
CA ARG A 124 -15.16 -3.95 13.17
C ARG A 124 -15.56 -2.60 12.60
N SER A 125 -14.62 -1.65 12.48
CA SER A 125 -14.88 -0.34 11.85
C SER A 125 -15.24 -0.46 10.37
N VAL A 126 -14.58 -1.35 9.62
CA VAL A 126 -14.94 -1.61 8.21
C VAL A 126 -16.38 -2.10 8.11
N LEU A 127 -16.79 -3.04 8.96
CA LEU A 127 -18.14 -3.59 8.96
C LEU A 127 -19.19 -2.56 9.41
N SER A 128 -18.91 -1.74 10.43
CA SER A 128 -19.85 -0.73 10.93
C SER A 128 -20.13 0.38 9.91
N LEU A 129 -19.17 0.69 9.05
CA LEU A 129 -19.32 1.63 7.94
C LEU A 129 -19.90 1.00 6.65
N GLY A 130 -20.37 -0.25 6.72
CA GLY A 130 -20.97 -0.96 5.59
C GLY A 130 -19.96 -1.53 4.58
N GLY A 131 -18.68 -1.59 4.95
CA GLY A 131 -17.66 -2.28 4.18
C GLY A 131 -17.72 -3.80 4.33
N ARG A 132 -16.81 -4.50 3.65
CA ARG A 132 -16.74 -5.96 3.63
C ARG A 132 -15.34 -6.44 4.02
N VAL A 133 -15.27 -7.53 4.78
CA VAL A 133 -14.01 -8.18 5.16
C VAL A 133 -13.98 -9.59 4.59
N GLU A 134 -12.99 -9.85 3.73
CA GLU A 134 -12.79 -11.13 3.07
C GLU A 134 -11.67 -11.90 3.75
N ARG A 135 -11.93 -13.17 4.08
CA ARG A 135 -10.87 -14.08 4.55
C ARG A 135 -10.26 -14.77 3.33
N LEU A 136 -8.99 -14.51 3.06
CA LEU A 136 -8.27 -15.24 2.03
C LEU A 136 -8.06 -16.69 2.51
N ALA A 137 -8.41 -17.66 1.65
CA ALA A 137 -8.14 -19.07 1.92
C ALA A 137 -6.62 -19.27 2.10
N LYS A 138 -6.25 -20.06 3.11
CA LYS A 138 -4.86 -20.44 3.38
C LYS A 138 -4.33 -21.39 2.31
#